data_AF-A0AAW0TTI6-F1
#
_entry.id   AF-A0AAW0TTI6-F1
#
_cell.length_a   1.000
_cell.length_b   1.000
_cell.length_c   1.000
_cell.angle_alpha   90.00
_cell.angle_beta   90.00
_cell.angle_gamma   90.00
#
_symmetry.space_group_name_H-M   'P 1'
#
loop_
_entity.id
_entity.type
_entity.pdbx_description
1 polymer ?
#
loop_
_entity_poly.entity_id
_entity_poly.type
_entity_poly.pdbx_seq_one_letter_code
_entity_poly.pdbx_strand_id
1 'polypeptide(L)'
;MVVVQAVARFMQECKEENWMLPVMYTSCLDLRLFALAADQELTRTGASKAGETLEKAAEALMSCFRICAADTRTSEDCTKRWGLLYLVNQFFKIYFKINKLNLCKPMVRAIEALSFKDRFSLSQLITYKYYTGRKDMFDSDFQSADATLSFAFQRCHVGSRKNKRRILIYLIPVKMLRGYLPKSSVLERYNLPEFQDVVTSVQQGNVKLLSETLARHESFFIGAGIYLILEKLKILAFRNLFKKVFLMSGTHQIDITLFLRALQWMCVEDVDLDETECILSNMINDGRIKGYISHAHRKVVVSKKDPFPPLTSC
;
A
#
# COMPACT_ATOMS: atom_id res chain seq x y z
N MET A 1 13.90 19.58 20.41
CA MET A 1 12.95 20.57 19.84
C MET A 1 13.60 21.94 19.68
N VAL A 2 14.28 22.47 20.70
CA VAL A 2 14.97 23.78 20.69
C VAL A 2 15.87 24.00 19.47
N VAL A 3 16.71 23.01 19.11
CA VAL A 3 17.62 23.11 17.95
C VAL A 3 16.87 23.34 16.64
N VAL A 4 15.81 22.56 16.37
CA VAL A 4 15.00 22.73 15.15
C VAL A 4 14.31 24.10 15.13
N GLN A 5 13.84 24.59 16.28
CA GLN A 5 13.26 25.93 16.37
C GLN A 5 14.29 27.04 16.13
N ALA A 6 15.52 26.88 16.62
CA ALA A 6 16.61 27.82 16.36
C ALA A 6 16.98 27.83 14.87
N VAL A 7 17.08 26.64 14.24
CA VAL A 7 17.30 26.53 12.79
C VAL A 7 16.17 27.18 12.01
N ALA A 8 14.91 26.97 12.41
CA ALA A 8 13.77 27.62 11.76
C ALA A 8 13.87 29.16 11.85
N ARG A 9 14.21 29.72 13.03
CA ARG A 9 14.40 31.17 13.18
C ARG A 9 15.52 31.69 12.27
N PHE A 10 16.66 31.01 12.26
CA PHE A 10 17.78 31.37 11.38
C PHE A 10 17.39 31.31 9.90
N MET A 11 16.65 30.28 9.48
CA MET A 11 16.13 30.17 8.11
C MET A 11 15.18 31.30 7.73
N GLN A 12 14.43 31.84 8.69
CA GLN A 12 13.53 32.96 8.47
C GLN A 12 14.29 34.29 8.29
N GLU A 13 15.42 34.45 8.98
CA GLU A 13 16.29 35.63 8.87
C GLU A 13 17.05 35.65 7.55
N CYS A 14 17.57 34.51 7.10
CA CYS A 14 18.27 34.39 5.82
C CYS A 14 17.29 34.29 4.65
N LYS A 15 16.80 35.44 4.18
CA LYS A 15 15.93 35.55 3.02
C LYS A 15 16.67 35.18 1.73
N GLU A 16 15.93 34.66 0.75
CA GLU A 16 16.41 34.45 -0.64
C GLU A 16 17.61 33.51 -0.85
N GLU A 17 18.09 32.83 0.20
CA GLU A 17 19.16 31.82 0.13
C GLU A 17 18.71 30.43 0.62
N ASN A 18 19.34 29.35 0.13
CA ASN A 18 19.04 27.98 0.54
C ASN A 18 20.25 27.14 1.00
N TRP A 19 21.45 27.72 1.13
CA TRP A 19 22.66 26.99 1.52
C TRP A 19 22.55 26.29 2.89
N MET A 20 21.63 26.75 3.75
CA MET A 20 21.37 26.19 5.09
C MET A 20 20.47 24.94 5.08
N LEU A 21 19.89 24.55 3.94
CA LEU A 21 19.04 23.36 3.85
C LEU A 21 19.71 22.08 4.40
N PRO A 22 21.00 21.81 4.19
CA PRO A 22 21.68 20.67 4.80
C PRO A 22 21.65 20.69 6.35
N VAL A 23 21.78 21.87 6.97
CA VAL A 23 21.69 22.02 8.43
C VAL A 23 20.28 21.69 8.93
N MET A 24 19.27 22.17 8.21
CA MET A 24 17.88 21.79 8.47
C MET A 24 17.68 20.28 8.32
N TYR A 25 18.23 19.66 7.27
CA TYR A 25 18.08 18.23 7.03
C TYR A 25 18.62 17.38 8.20
N THR A 26 19.83 17.67 8.66
CA THR A 26 20.45 16.99 9.80
C THR A 26 19.64 17.21 11.07
N SER A 27 19.31 18.47 11.39
CA SER A 27 18.56 18.81 12.60
C SER A 27 17.19 18.14 12.67
N CYS A 28 16.47 18.10 11.54
CA CYS A 28 15.17 17.45 11.44
C CYS A 28 15.26 15.92 11.51
N LEU A 29 16.32 15.33 10.94
CA LEU A 29 16.58 13.89 11.04
C LEU A 29 16.84 13.48 12.47
N ASP A 30 17.77 14.16 13.13
CA ASP A 30 18.19 13.86 14.49
C ASP A 30 17.02 14.03 15.45
N LEU A 31 16.23 15.11 15.30
CA LEU A 31 15.00 15.26 16.08
C LEU A 31 14.06 14.06 15.93
N ARG A 32 13.83 13.57 14.71
CA ARG A 32 12.97 12.40 14.47
C ARG A 32 13.57 11.13 15.08
N LEU A 33 14.88 10.92 14.97
CA LEU A 33 15.55 9.74 15.51
C LEU A 33 15.54 9.73 17.04
N PHE A 34 15.84 10.87 17.67
CA PHE A 34 15.75 11.01 19.12
C PHE A 34 14.31 10.89 19.62
N ALA A 35 13.35 11.49 18.93
CA ALA A 35 11.95 11.35 19.27
C ALA A 35 11.50 9.88 19.18
N LEU A 36 11.96 9.13 18.16
CA LEU A 36 11.65 7.70 18.04
C LEU A 36 12.23 6.88 19.19
N ALA A 37 13.48 7.13 19.57
CA ALA A 37 14.12 6.42 20.69
C ALA A 37 13.47 6.76 22.03
N ALA A 38 13.17 8.04 22.27
CA ALA A 38 12.49 8.50 23.47
C ALA A 38 11.06 7.95 23.56
N ASP A 39 10.31 7.92 22.45
CA ASP A 39 8.95 7.37 22.40
C ASP A 39 8.92 5.88 22.76
N GLN A 40 9.90 5.11 22.27
CA GLN A 40 10.05 3.69 22.60
C GLN A 40 10.32 3.48 24.10
N GLU A 41 11.24 4.27 24.67
CA GLU A 41 11.59 4.13 26.08
C GLU A 41 10.46 4.58 27.01
N LEU A 42 9.82 5.71 26.74
CA LEU A 42 8.71 6.21 27.55
C LEU A 42 7.48 5.29 27.47
N THR A 43 7.23 4.67 26.32
CA THR A 43 6.19 3.65 26.17
C THR A 43 6.53 2.42 27.00
N ARG A 44 7.81 2.00 26.99
CA ARG A 44 8.30 0.83 27.75
C ARG A 44 8.17 1.04 29.26
N THR A 45 8.43 2.24 29.76
CA THR A 45 8.31 2.58 31.18
C THR A 45 6.89 2.97 31.60
N GLY A 46 5.93 3.02 30.67
CA GLY A 46 4.55 3.47 30.93
C GLY A 46 4.42 4.96 31.23
N ALA A 47 5.47 5.75 30.98
CA ALA A 47 5.51 7.19 31.29
C ALA A 47 4.77 8.05 30.25
N SER A 48 4.57 7.55 29.03
CA SER A 48 3.83 8.24 27.97
C SER A 48 3.19 7.22 27.00
N LYS A 49 2.19 7.67 26.24
CA LYS A 49 1.53 6.86 25.22
C LYS A 49 2.41 6.77 23.96
N ALA A 50 2.36 5.61 23.30
CA ALA A 50 3.05 5.40 22.04
C ALA A 50 2.66 6.49 21.00
N GLY A 51 3.66 7.13 20.41
CA GLY A 51 3.52 8.16 19.39
C GLY A 51 3.45 9.60 19.92
N GLU A 52 3.26 9.85 21.22
CA GLU A 52 3.11 11.21 21.75
C GLU A 52 4.38 12.05 21.53
N THR A 53 5.56 11.45 21.71
CA THR A 53 6.83 12.16 21.52
C THR A 53 7.10 12.41 20.04
N LEU A 54 6.69 11.48 19.18
CA LEU A 54 6.75 11.64 17.73
C LEU A 54 5.83 12.75 17.21
N GLU A 55 4.65 12.92 17.82
CA GLU A 55 3.72 14.02 17.50
C GLU A 55 4.34 15.38 17.83
N LYS A 56 4.91 15.52 19.03
CA LYS A 56 5.66 16.73 19.43
C LYS A 56 6.79 17.02 18.43
N ALA A 57 7.53 15.99 18.02
CA ALA A 57 8.57 16.17 17.01
C ALA A 57 8.00 16.68 15.67
N ALA A 58 6.88 16.13 15.19
CA ALA A 58 6.22 16.60 13.97
C ALA A 58 5.77 18.07 14.09
N GLU A 59 5.23 18.49 15.24
CA GLU A 59 4.88 19.89 15.49
C GLU A 59 6.09 20.82 15.39
N ALA A 60 7.25 20.40 15.91
CA ALA A 60 8.48 21.18 15.75
C ALA A 60 8.93 21.25 14.28
N LEU A 61 8.85 20.14 13.52
CA LEU A 61 9.18 20.12 12.09
C LEU A 61 8.28 21.04 11.25
N MET A 62 7.04 21.30 11.69
CA MET A 62 6.12 22.20 10.99
C MET A 62 6.64 23.64 10.90
N SER A 63 7.50 24.07 11.83
CA SER A 63 8.13 25.40 11.76
C SER A 63 8.99 25.56 10.50
N CYS A 64 9.93 24.63 10.26
CA CYS A 64 10.74 24.58 9.05
C CYS A 64 9.88 24.41 7.78
N PHE A 65 8.84 23.57 7.85
CA PHE A 65 7.94 23.34 6.71
C PHE A 65 7.23 24.63 6.27
N ARG A 66 6.68 25.39 7.21
CA ARG A 66 5.99 26.66 6.92
C ARG A 66 6.92 27.66 6.26
N ILE A 67 8.16 27.76 6.71
CA ILE A 67 9.17 28.65 6.11
C ILE A 67 9.48 28.22 4.68
N CYS A 68 9.75 26.94 4.45
CA CYS A 68 10.03 26.43 3.11
C CYS A 68 8.82 26.61 2.17
N ALA A 69 7.60 26.39 2.67
CA ALA A 69 6.39 26.49 1.87
C ALA A 69 6.03 27.94 1.51
N ALA A 70 6.36 28.90 2.39
CA ALA A 70 6.12 30.32 2.16
C ALA A 70 7.11 30.99 1.20
N ASP A 71 8.20 30.31 0.83
CA ASP A 71 9.27 30.86 -0.01
C ASP A 71 8.91 30.84 -1.51
N THR A 72 7.93 31.65 -1.89
CA THR A 72 7.34 31.71 -3.25
C THR A 72 7.96 32.75 -4.18
N ARG A 73 8.72 33.70 -3.63
CA ARG A 73 9.26 34.85 -4.38
C ARG A 73 10.71 34.68 -4.82
N THR A 74 11.39 33.66 -4.31
CA THR A 74 12.79 33.36 -4.62
C THR A 74 12.88 32.57 -5.93
N SER A 75 13.96 32.78 -6.69
CA SER A 75 14.26 31.98 -7.88
C SER A 75 14.32 30.49 -7.56
N GLU A 76 14.08 29.64 -8.56
CA GLU A 76 14.09 28.19 -8.37
C GLU A 76 15.45 27.67 -7.89
N ASP A 77 16.57 28.31 -8.22
CA ASP A 77 17.90 27.83 -7.80
C ASP A 77 18.18 28.11 -6.31
N CYS A 78 17.60 29.19 -5.77
CA CYS A 78 17.87 29.67 -4.42
C CYS A 78 16.71 29.43 -3.44
N THR A 79 15.56 28.92 -3.90
CA THR A 79 14.39 28.72 -3.04
C THR A 79 14.62 27.64 -1.97
N LYS A 80 14.06 27.87 -0.78
CA LYS A 80 13.96 26.90 0.32
C LYS A 80 12.91 25.82 0.03
N ARG A 81 12.07 25.97 -1.01
CA ARG A 81 11.10 24.94 -1.43
C ARG A 81 11.76 23.61 -1.79
N TRP A 82 13.05 23.59 -2.12
CA TRP A 82 13.85 22.37 -2.24
C TRP A 82 13.89 21.52 -0.95
N GLY A 83 13.69 22.15 0.21
CA GLY A 83 13.62 21.47 1.50
C GLY A 83 12.31 20.71 1.75
N LEU A 84 11.24 20.99 0.98
CA LEU A 84 9.91 20.45 1.25
C LEU A 84 9.87 18.93 1.13
N LEU A 85 10.44 18.36 0.07
CA LEU A 85 10.37 16.90 -0.13
C LEU A 85 11.08 16.15 1.00
N TYR A 86 12.20 16.68 1.49
CA TYR A 86 12.91 16.11 2.62
C TYR A 86 12.04 16.10 3.88
N LEU A 87 11.44 17.25 4.21
CA LEU A 87 10.56 17.40 5.38
C LEU A 87 9.34 16.48 5.26
N VAL A 88 8.69 16.44 4.09
CA VAL A 88 7.57 15.53 3.81
C VAL A 88 7.95 14.07 4.03
N ASN A 89 9.15 13.65 3.62
CA ASN A 89 9.65 12.31 3.90
C ASN A 89 9.89 12.04 5.39
N GLN A 90 10.27 13.05 6.19
CA GLN A 90 10.32 12.91 7.65
C GLN A 90 8.93 12.81 8.27
N PHE A 91 7.98 13.63 7.80
CA PHE A 91 6.58 13.56 8.21
C PHE A 91 5.97 12.21 7.92
N PHE A 92 6.17 11.64 6.72
CA PHE A 92 5.69 10.31 6.40
C PHE A 92 6.24 9.23 7.34
N LYS A 93 7.54 9.29 7.68
CA LYS A 93 8.14 8.36 8.64
C LYS A 93 7.47 8.45 10.02
N ILE A 94 7.06 9.64 10.44
CA ILE A 94 6.34 9.86 11.71
C ILE A 94 4.89 9.41 11.58
N TYR A 95 4.13 9.94 10.63
CA TYR A 95 2.69 9.72 10.48
C TYR A 95 2.32 8.26 10.22
N PHE A 96 3.13 7.52 9.46
CA PHE A 96 2.93 6.08 9.32
C PHE A 96 3.27 5.31 10.60
N LYS A 97 4.17 5.81 11.44
CA LYS A 97 4.53 5.15 12.70
C LYS A 97 3.45 5.34 13.77
N ILE A 98 2.82 6.51 13.81
CA ILE A 98 1.71 6.85 14.74
C ILE A 98 0.32 6.55 14.17
N ASN A 99 0.24 5.95 12.98
CA ASN A 99 -1.01 5.62 12.29
C ASN A 99 -1.95 6.82 12.00
N LYS A 100 -1.42 8.04 11.80
CA LYS A 100 -2.18 9.26 11.44
C LYS A 100 -2.07 9.57 9.95
N LEU A 101 -2.56 8.66 9.10
CA LEU A 101 -2.40 8.74 7.63
C LEU A 101 -3.14 9.91 6.98
N ASN A 102 -4.21 10.41 7.61
CA ASN A 102 -4.95 11.59 7.17
C ASN A 102 -4.05 12.84 7.04
N LEU A 103 -3.01 12.95 7.88
CA LEU A 103 -2.05 14.06 7.87
C LEU A 103 -1.10 14.03 6.66
N CYS A 104 -1.05 12.93 5.91
CA CYS A 104 -0.25 12.82 4.70
C CYS A 104 -0.84 13.62 3.53
N LYS A 105 -2.17 13.83 3.47
CA LYS A 105 -2.84 14.50 2.33
C LYS A 105 -2.33 15.94 2.10
N PRO A 106 -2.24 16.82 3.11
CA PRO A 106 -1.66 18.15 2.92
C PRO A 106 -0.19 18.13 2.47
N MET A 107 0.58 17.17 2.99
CA MET A 107 2.00 17.00 2.63
C MET A 107 2.17 16.63 1.16
N VAL A 108 1.34 15.72 0.66
CA VAL A 108 1.31 15.36 -0.77
C VAL A 108 0.96 16.57 -1.63
N ARG A 109 -0.09 17.31 -1.27
CA ARG A 109 -0.53 18.51 -2.01
C ARG A 109 0.57 19.57 -2.12
N ALA A 110 1.34 19.78 -1.06
CA ALA A 110 2.43 20.76 -1.07
C ALA A 110 3.54 20.42 -2.07
N ILE A 111 3.85 19.13 -2.27
CA ILE A 111 4.82 18.66 -3.25
C ILE A 111 4.24 18.70 -4.66
N GLU A 112 3.00 18.26 -4.83
CA GLU A 112 2.37 18.22 -6.15
C GLU A 112 2.14 19.62 -6.76
N ALA A 113 2.07 20.66 -5.93
CA ALA A 113 2.00 22.06 -6.32
C ALA A 113 3.34 22.67 -6.78
N LEU A 114 4.45 21.93 -6.74
CA LEU A 114 5.76 22.39 -7.23
C LEU A 114 5.89 22.13 -8.73
N SER A 115 6.29 23.15 -9.49
CA SER A 115 6.65 23.04 -10.92
C SER A 115 7.82 22.08 -11.14
N PHE A 116 8.74 22.00 -10.18
CA PHE A 116 10.01 21.29 -10.29
C PHE A 116 10.07 19.96 -9.53
N LYS A 117 8.92 19.39 -9.18
CA LYS A 117 8.83 18.15 -8.38
C LYS A 117 9.59 16.95 -8.96
N ASP A 118 9.82 16.89 -10.26
CA ASP A 118 10.56 15.77 -10.87
C ASP A 118 12.09 15.95 -10.82
N ARG A 119 12.58 17.14 -10.45
CA ARG A 119 14.01 17.46 -10.35
C ARG A 119 14.63 17.14 -8.98
N PHE A 120 13.84 16.67 -8.02
CA PHE A 120 14.38 16.22 -6.73
C PHE A 120 15.30 15.01 -6.90
N SER A 121 16.20 14.83 -5.93
CA SER A 121 17.09 13.67 -5.93
C SER A 121 16.30 12.35 -5.92
N LEU A 122 16.81 11.38 -6.66
CA LEU A 122 16.10 10.11 -6.87
C LEU A 122 15.80 9.39 -5.55
N SER A 123 16.71 9.47 -4.57
CA SER A 123 16.53 8.87 -3.24
C SER A 123 15.34 9.46 -2.47
N GLN A 124 15.13 10.78 -2.57
CA GLN A 124 13.99 11.46 -1.96
C GLN A 124 12.68 11.10 -2.69
N LEU A 125 12.70 11.08 -4.03
CA LEU A 125 11.56 10.68 -4.84
C LEU A 125 11.12 9.25 -4.57
N ILE A 126 12.05 8.29 -4.48
CA ILE A 126 11.73 6.89 -4.16
C ILE A 126 11.07 6.79 -2.78
N THR A 127 11.58 7.52 -1.78
CA THR A 127 11.00 7.52 -0.42
C THR A 127 9.59 8.09 -0.44
N TYR A 128 9.39 9.21 -1.13
CA TYR A 128 8.10 9.85 -1.30
C TYR A 128 7.09 8.91 -1.97
N LYS A 129 7.47 8.36 -3.12
CA LYS A 129 6.64 7.44 -3.92
C LYS A 129 6.32 6.14 -3.16
N TYR A 130 7.24 5.64 -2.34
CA TYR A 130 6.97 4.50 -1.45
C TYR A 130 5.85 4.80 -0.45
N TYR A 131 5.86 5.97 0.20
CA TYR A 131 4.84 6.31 1.19
C TYR A 131 3.51 6.71 0.55
N THR A 132 3.51 7.48 -0.55
CA THR A 132 2.26 7.81 -1.24
C THR A 132 1.60 6.56 -1.82
N GLY A 133 2.36 5.67 -2.44
CA GLY A 133 1.83 4.40 -2.93
C GLY A 133 1.25 3.50 -1.83
N ARG A 134 1.85 3.49 -0.63
CA ARG A 134 1.27 2.81 0.54
C ARG A 134 -0.03 3.45 1.00
N LYS A 135 -0.10 4.78 1.05
CA LYS A 135 -1.32 5.51 1.39
C LYS A 135 -2.44 5.19 0.40
N ASP A 136 -2.14 5.21 -0.89
CA ASP A 136 -3.13 4.95 -1.95
C ASP A 136 -3.62 3.49 -1.90
N MET A 137 -2.74 2.54 -1.57
CA MET A 137 -3.13 1.15 -1.28
C MET A 137 -4.12 1.06 -0.11
N PHE A 138 -3.90 1.80 0.98
CA PHE A 138 -4.83 1.84 2.12
C PHE A 138 -6.17 2.48 1.76
N ASP A 139 -6.16 3.49 0.89
CA ASP A 139 -7.37 4.12 0.34
C ASP A 139 -8.06 3.23 -0.73
N SER A 140 -7.57 2.00 -0.97
CA SER A 140 -8.01 1.08 -2.02
C SER A 140 -7.90 1.62 -3.46
N ASP A 141 -7.11 2.68 -3.69
CA ASP A 141 -6.72 3.14 -5.03
C ASP A 141 -5.52 2.33 -5.52
N PHE A 142 -5.79 1.11 -5.97
CA PHE A 142 -4.76 0.18 -6.43
C PHE A 142 -4.11 0.62 -7.74
N GLN A 143 -4.76 1.48 -8.53
CA GLN A 143 -4.18 2.01 -9.77
C GLN A 143 -3.05 2.98 -9.50
N SER A 144 -3.32 3.99 -8.67
CA SER A 144 -2.31 4.96 -8.25
C SER A 144 -1.23 4.27 -7.43
N ALA A 145 -1.60 3.37 -6.51
CA ALA A 145 -0.64 2.61 -5.73
C ALA A 145 0.33 1.81 -6.62
N ASP A 146 -0.17 1.15 -7.66
CA ASP A 146 0.66 0.38 -8.59
C ASP A 146 1.67 1.27 -9.31
N ALA A 147 1.20 2.35 -9.95
CA ALA A 147 2.08 3.27 -10.69
C ALA A 147 3.20 3.80 -9.79
N THR A 148 2.85 4.19 -8.57
CA THR A 148 3.74 4.85 -7.63
C THR A 148 4.76 3.89 -7.00
N LEU A 149 4.30 2.71 -6.56
CA LEU A 149 5.19 1.66 -6.01
C LEU A 149 6.04 1.01 -7.10
N SER A 150 5.51 0.84 -8.32
CA SER A 150 6.28 0.36 -9.47
C SER A 150 7.43 1.33 -9.80
N PHE A 151 7.17 2.64 -9.84
CA PHE A 151 8.21 3.65 -10.01
C PHE A 151 9.27 3.54 -8.91
N ALA A 152 8.85 3.48 -7.65
CA ALA A 152 9.77 3.36 -6.51
C ALA A 152 10.64 2.10 -6.64
N PHE A 153 10.06 0.95 -6.99
CA PHE A 153 10.80 -0.30 -7.12
C PHE A 153 11.80 -0.27 -8.28
N GLN A 154 11.36 0.18 -9.46
CA GLN A 154 12.19 0.21 -10.68
C GLN A 154 13.34 1.19 -10.55
N ARG A 155 13.09 2.38 -10.02
CA ARG A 155 14.10 3.43 -9.87
C ARG A 155 14.99 3.26 -8.64
N CYS A 156 14.61 2.41 -7.69
CA CYS A 156 15.48 2.10 -6.55
C CYS A 156 16.79 1.46 -7.00
N HIS A 157 17.90 1.93 -6.44
CA HIS A 157 19.23 1.44 -6.73
C HIS A 157 19.34 -0.08 -6.53
N VAL A 158 20.03 -0.77 -7.44
CA VAL A 158 20.14 -2.24 -7.47
C VAL A 158 20.84 -2.81 -6.22
N GLY A 159 21.79 -2.06 -5.65
CA GLY A 159 22.46 -2.42 -4.39
C GLY A 159 21.57 -2.27 -3.14
N SER A 160 20.47 -1.51 -3.22
CA SER A 160 19.59 -1.23 -2.09
C SER A 160 18.54 -2.33 -1.87
N ARG A 161 19.01 -3.58 -1.72
CA ARG A 161 18.14 -4.78 -1.61
C ARG A 161 17.08 -4.66 -0.51
N LYS A 162 17.45 -4.12 0.66
CA LYS A 162 16.52 -3.91 1.78
C LYS A 162 15.36 -2.97 1.41
N ASN A 163 15.64 -1.90 0.67
CA ASN A 163 14.61 -0.95 0.23
C ASN A 163 13.71 -1.56 -0.84
N LYS A 164 14.30 -2.27 -1.82
CA LYS A 164 13.52 -3.01 -2.82
C LYS A 164 12.59 -4.04 -2.19
N ARG A 165 13.08 -4.80 -1.19
CA ARG A 165 12.25 -5.73 -0.41
C ARG A 165 11.09 -5.01 0.28
N ARG A 166 11.34 -3.87 0.94
CA ARG A 166 10.28 -3.06 1.58
C ARG A 166 9.23 -2.60 0.58
N ILE A 167 9.64 -2.16 -0.60
CA ILE A 167 8.69 -1.74 -1.65
C ILE A 167 7.86 -2.94 -2.13
N LEU A 168 8.49 -4.11 -2.34
CA LEU A 168 7.80 -5.31 -2.82
C LEU A 168 6.72 -5.83 -1.87
N ILE A 169 6.92 -5.73 -0.55
CA ILE A 169 5.91 -6.13 0.45
C ILE A 169 4.56 -5.45 0.18
N TYR A 170 4.55 -4.21 -0.32
CA TYR A 170 3.33 -3.48 -0.67
C TYR A 170 2.96 -3.61 -2.16
N LEU A 171 3.96 -3.68 -3.05
CA LEU A 171 3.71 -3.78 -4.49
C LEU A 171 3.10 -5.12 -4.89
N ILE A 172 3.49 -6.23 -4.25
CA ILE A 172 2.97 -7.57 -4.57
C ILE A 172 1.45 -7.66 -4.38
N PRO A 173 0.87 -7.35 -3.20
CA PRO A 173 -0.57 -7.34 -3.01
C PRO A 173 -1.31 -6.46 -4.03
N VAL A 174 -0.79 -5.26 -4.29
CA VAL A 174 -1.38 -4.30 -5.24
C VAL A 174 -1.39 -4.87 -6.66
N LYS A 175 -0.27 -5.43 -7.13
CA LYS A 175 -0.17 -6.07 -8.44
C LYS A 175 -1.12 -7.25 -8.56
N MET A 176 -1.19 -8.10 -7.52
CA MET A 176 -2.08 -9.26 -7.50
C MET A 176 -3.56 -8.85 -7.58
N LEU A 177 -3.97 -7.82 -6.84
CA LEU A 177 -5.34 -7.26 -6.92
C LEU A 177 -5.68 -6.71 -8.31
N ARG A 178 -4.66 -6.20 -9.03
CA ARG A 178 -4.77 -5.78 -10.45
C ARG A 178 -4.62 -6.92 -11.46
N GLY A 179 -4.55 -8.17 -11.00
CA GLY A 179 -4.47 -9.35 -11.87
C GLY A 179 -3.06 -9.77 -12.30
N TYR A 180 -2.01 -9.15 -11.76
CA TYR A 180 -0.62 -9.51 -12.05
C TYR A 180 -0.02 -10.36 -10.92
N LEU A 181 0.39 -11.59 -11.25
CA LEU A 181 1.06 -12.46 -10.30
C LEU A 181 2.59 -12.27 -10.36
N PRO A 182 3.29 -12.20 -9.22
CA PRO A 182 4.75 -12.14 -9.20
C PRO A 182 5.36 -13.49 -9.63
N LYS A 183 6.54 -13.43 -10.25
CA LYS A 183 7.33 -14.64 -10.55
C LYS A 183 8.02 -15.15 -9.29
N SER A 184 8.14 -16.47 -9.13
CA SER A 184 8.83 -17.10 -7.99
C SER A 184 10.26 -16.58 -7.81
N SER A 185 10.99 -16.34 -8.91
CA SER A 185 12.35 -15.78 -8.88
C SER A 185 12.44 -14.39 -8.23
N VAL A 186 11.37 -13.59 -8.27
CA VAL A 186 11.34 -12.29 -7.57
C VAL A 186 11.18 -12.49 -6.07
N LEU A 187 10.34 -13.44 -5.65
CA LEU A 187 10.12 -13.76 -4.23
C LEU A 187 11.38 -14.32 -3.59
N GLU A 188 12.05 -15.26 -4.27
CA GLU A 188 13.33 -15.83 -3.85
C GLU A 188 14.42 -14.76 -3.75
N ARG A 189 14.58 -13.95 -4.80
CA ARG A 189 15.63 -12.90 -4.86
C ARG A 189 15.56 -11.89 -3.72
N TYR A 190 14.36 -11.59 -3.23
CA TYR A 190 14.15 -10.62 -2.15
C TYR A 190 13.75 -11.25 -0.81
N ASN A 191 13.82 -12.58 -0.69
CA ASN A 191 13.48 -13.34 0.51
C ASN A 191 12.09 -12.97 1.06
N LEU A 192 11.07 -13.31 0.27
CA LEU A 192 9.65 -13.13 0.55
C LEU A 192 8.88 -14.47 0.46
N PRO A 193 9.29 -15.51 1.20
CA PRO A 193 8.66 -16.83 1.13
C PRO A 193 7.19 -16.81 1.57
N GLU A 194 6.80 -15.86 2.43
CA GLU A 194 5.44 -15.72 2.95
C GLU A 194 4.41 -15.48 1.82
N PHE A 195 4.86 -14.92 0.69
CA PHE A 195 4.01 -14.67 -0.48
C PHE A 195 3.90 -15.86 -1.43
N GLN A 196 4.72 -16.90 -1.29
CA GLN A 196 4.74 -18.02 -2.24
C GLN A 196 3.41 -18.78 -2.25
N ASP A 197 2.90 -19.14 -1.06
CA ASP A 197 1.62 -19.84 -0.91
C ASP A 197 0.43 -18.91 -1.20
N VAL A 198 0.56 -17.60 -0.96
CA VAL A 198 -0.45 -16.59 -1.34
C VAL A 198 -0.60 -16.51 -2.86
N VAL A 199 0.50 -16.52 -3.60
CA VAL A 199 0.47 -16.47 -5.07
C VAL A 199 -0.10 -17.77 -5.64
N THR A 200 0.35 -18.90 -5.11
CA THR A 200 -0.11 -20.23 -5.53
C THR A 200 -1.60 -20.41 -5.27
N SER A 201 -2.09 -20.01 -4.09
CA SER A 201 -3.48 -20.13 -3.71
C SER A 201 -4.40 -19.29 -4.60
N VAL A 202 -4.05 -18.03 -4.88
CA VAL A 202 -4.82 -17.19 -5.81
C VAL A 202 -4.79 -17.77 -7.22
N GLN A 203 -3.63 -18.18 -7.73
CA GLN A 203 -3.49 -18.74 -9.07
C GLN A 203 -4.35 -20.01 -9.26
N GLN A 204 -4.37 -20.87 -8.25
CA GLN A 204 -5.12 -22.13 -8.29
C GLN A 204 -6.59 -21.97 -7.88
N GLY A 205 -7.00 -20.81 -7.36
CA GLY A 205 -8.32 -20.67 -6.74
C GLY A 205 -8.49 -21.52 -5.48
N ASN A 206 -7.41 -21.77 -4.75
CA ASN A 206 -7.43 -22.56 -3.51
C ASN A 206 -7.65 -21.62 -2.32
N VAL A 207 -8.92 -21.40 -1.98
CA VAL A 207 -9.33 -20.46 -0.91
C VAL A 207 -8.87 -20.98 0.46
N LYS A 208 -8.89 -22.29 0.68
CA LYS A 208 -8.41 -22.93 1.91
C LYS A 208 -6.95 -22.60 2.18
N LEU A 209 -6.08 -22.87 1.20
CA LEU A 209 -4.65 -22.60 1.30
C LEU A 209 -4.39 -21.11 1.55
N LEU A 210 -5.16 -20.22 0.92
CA LEU A 210 -5.03 -18.79 1.16
C LEU A 210 -5.31 -18.45 2.63
N SER A 211 -6.45 -18.90 3.17
CA SER A 211 -6.81 -18.66 4.58
C SER A 211 -5.77 -19.25 5.56
N GLU A 212 -5.33 -20.49 5.33
CA GLU A 212 -4.30 -21.14 6.15
C GLU A 212 -2.95 -20.39 6.10
N THR A 213 -2.57 -19.87 4.92
CA THR A 213 -1.34 -19.10 4.74
C THR A 213 -1.39 -17.77 5.46
N LEU A 214 -2.53 -17.07 5.38
CA LEU A 214 -2.73 -15.81 6.09
C LEU A 214 -2.68 -16.01 7.60
N ALA A 215 -3.26 -17.09 8.13
CA ALA A 215 -3.15 -17.45 9.54
C ALA A 215 -1.72 -17.83 9.94
N ARG A 216 -1.04 -18.67 9.14
CA ARG A 216 0.35 -19.11 9.41
C ARG A 216 1.33 -17.94 9.49
N HIS A 217 1.17 -16.94 8.62
CA HIS A 217 2.05 -15.77 8.54
C HIS A 217 1.40 -14.49 9.06
N GLU A 218 0.39 -14.62 9.94
CA GLU A 218 -0.41 -13.51 10.45
C GLU A 218 0.46 -12.40 11.06
N SER A 219 1.41 -12.76 11.92
CA SER A 219 2.31 -11.82 12.59
C SER A 219 3.13 -10.97 11.60
N PHE A 220 3.58 -11.57 10.50
CA PHE A 220 4.31 -10.87 9.44
C PHE A 220 3.39 -9.91 8.68
N PHE A 221 2.20 -10.36 8.26
CA PHE A 221 1.27 -9.56 7.47
C PHE A 221 0.61 -8.43 8.27
N ILE A 222 0.28 -8.68 9.54
CA ILE A 222 -0.21 -7.64 10.48
C ILE A 222 0.92 -6.65 10.78
N GLY A 223 2.13 -7.13 11.09
CA GLY A 223 3.28 -6.26 11.35
C GLY A 223 3.66 -5.37 10.16
N ALA A 224 3.46 -5.86 8.93
CA ALA A 224 3.63 -5.08 7.71
C ALA A 224 2.43 -4.16 7.38
N GLY A 225 1.27 -4.38 8.01
CA GLY A 225 0.02 -3.65 7.76
C GLY A 225 -0.64 -4.02 6.43
N ILE A 226 -0.50 -5.25 5.95
CA ILE A 226 -1.05 -5.71 4.66
C ILE A 226 -2.07 -6.84 4.76
N TYR A 227 -2.34 -7.35 5.97
CA TYR A 227 -3.25 -8.49 6.18
C TYR A 227 -4.61 -8.27 5.51
N LEU A 228 -5.28 -7.15 5.80
CA LEU A 228 -6.59 -6.81 5.22
C LEU A 228 -6.53 -6.62 3.68
N ILE A 229 -5.39 -6.20 3.13
CA ILE A 229 -5.21 -6.07 1.69
C ILE A 229 -5.10 -7.46 1.05
N LEU A 230 -4.39 -8.39 1.70
CA LEU A 230 -4.29 -9.77 1.24
C LEU A 230 -5.61 -10.53 1.37
N GLU A 231 -6.43 -10.24 2.37
CA GLU A 231 -7.78 -10.84 2.46
C GLU A 231 -8.66 -10.50 1.26
N LYS A 232 -8.51 -9.31 0.66
CA LYS A 232 -9.23 -8.96 -0.58
C LYS A 232 -8.88 -9.88 -1.75
N LEU A 233 -7.73 -10.59 -1.70
CA LEU A 233 -7.37 -11.59 -2.72
C LEU A 233 -8.27 -12.83 -2.68
N LYS A 234 -9.03 -13.08 -1.59
CA LYS A 234 -10.03 -14.16 -1.52
C LYS A 234 -11.02 -14.06 -2.68
N ILE A 235 -11.42 -12.84 -3.06
CA ILE A 235 -12.31 -12.59 -4.21
C ILE A 235 -11.73 -13.13 -5.51
N LEU A 236 -10.42 -12.95 -5.73
CA LEU A 236 -9.73 -13.48 -6.91
C LEU A 236 -9.58 -15.00 -6.86
N ALA A 237 -9.31 -15.56 -5.67
CA ALA A 237 -9.25 -17.00 -5.46
C ALA A 237 -10.62 -17.66 -5.76
N PHE A 238 -11.71 -17.11 -5.23
CA PHE A 238 -13.06 -17.57 -5.53
C PHE A 238 -13.38 -17.49 -7.03
N ARG A 239 -13.04 -16.37 -7.69
CA ARG A 239 -13.24 -16.22 -9.14
C ARG A 239 -12.50 -17.31 -9.92
N ASN A 240 -11.26 -17.63 -9.52
CA ASN A 240 -10.47 -18.67 -10.19
C ASN A 240 -10.99 -20.09 -9.89
N LEU A 241 -11.52 -20.35 -8.68
CA LEU A 241 -12.22 -21.57 -8.33
C LEU A 241 -13.46 -21.75 -9.21
N PHE A 242 -14.31 -20.73 -9.30
CA PHE A 242 -15.55 -20.77 -10.09
C PHE A 242 -15.27 -20.91 -11.58
N LYS A 243 -14.18 -20.32 -12.08
CA LYS A 243 -13.70 -20.56 -13.44
C LYS A 243 -13.41 -22.05 -13.68
N LYS A 244 -12.78 -22.74 -12.72
CA LYS A 244 -12.54 -24.18 -12.82
C LYS A 244 -13.85 -24.98 -12.81
N VAL A 245 -14.80 -24.65 -11.94
CA VAL A 245 -16.13 -25.29 -11.90
C VAL A 245 -16.82 -25.16 -13.27
N PHE A 246 -16.81 -23.97 -13.85
CA PHE A 246 -17.34 -23.76 -15.21
C PHE A 246 -16.65 -24.62 -16.25
N LEU A 247 -15.31 -24.62 -16.29
CA LEU A 247 -14.55 -25.41 -17.25
C LEU A 247 -14.82 -26.92 -17.14
N MET A 248 -15.00 -27.42 -15.91
CA MET A 248 -15.35 -28.82 -15.67
C MET A 248 -16.80 -29.16 -16.02
N SER A 249 -17.72 -28.19 -15.92
CA SER A 249 -19.14 -28.42 -16.23
C SER A 249 -19.41 -28.57 -17.72
N GLY A 250 -18.56 -28.01 -18.61
CA GLY A 250 -18.70 -28.13 -20.06
C GLY A 250 -19.94 -27.45 -20.68
N THR A 251 -20.70 -26.69 -19.89
CA THR A 251 -21.91 -25.97 -20.33
C THR A 251 -21.93 -24.54 -19.80
N HIS A 252 -22.66 -23.66 -20.48
CA HIS A 252 -22.88 -22.28 -20.06
C HIS A 252 -23.97 -22.12 -18.99
N GLN A 253 -24.73 -23.18 -18.70
CA GLN A 253 -25.77 -23.19 -17.67
C GLN A 253 -25.34 -24.13 -16.55
N ILE A 254 -24.82 -23.57 -15.46
CA ILE A 254 -24.16 -24.33 -14.40
C ILE A 254 -25.09 -24.34 -13.18
N ASP A 255 -25.33 -25.51 -12.61
CA ASP A 255 -26.12 -25.64 -11.39
C ASP A 255 -25.40 -24.99 -10.21
N ILE A 256 -26.11 -24.18 -9.41
CA ILE A 256 -25.54 -23.46 -8.27
C ILE A 256 -24.95 -24.42 -7.23
N THR A 257 -25.51 -25.64 -7.12
CA THR A 257 -25.00 -26.67 -6.22
C THR A 257 -23.57 -27.10 -6.52
N LEU A 258 -23.09 -26.95 -7.77
CA LEU A 258 -21.69 -27.25 -8.12
C LEU A 258 -20.74 -26.21 -7.53
N PHE A 259 -21.14 -24.94 -7.49
CA PHE A 259 -20.36 -23.89 -6.83
C PHE A 259 -20.38 -24.09 -5.32
N LEU A 260 -21.54 -24.41 -4.73
CA LEU A 260 -21.64 -24.72 -3.30
C LEU A 260 -20.69 -25.87 -2.91
N ARG A 261 -20.72 -26.99 -3.65
CA ARG A 261 -19.80 -28.12 -3.42
C ARG A 261 -18.34 -27.71 -3.52
N ALA A 262 -17.99 -26.84 -4.46
CA ALA A 262 -16.63 -26.33 -4.59
C ALA A 262 -16.22 -25.47 -3.39
N LEU A 263 -17.11 -24.62 -2.88
CA LEU A 263 -16.86 -23.81 -1.68
C LEU A 263 -16.73 -24.69 -0.43
N GLN A 264 -17.59 -25.69 -0.26
CA GLN A 264 -17.51 -26.69 0.81
C GLN A 264 -16.20 -27.48 0.75
N TRP A 265 -15.77 -27.88 -0.46
CA TRP A 265 -14.48 -28.55 -0.64
C TRP A 265 -13.30 -27.66 -0.25
N MET A 266 -13.41 -26.34 -0.45
CA MET A 266 -12.44 -25.36 0.02
C MET A 266 -12.59 -24.99 1.51
N CYS A 267 -13.45 -25.69 2.28
CA CYS A 267 -13.70 -25.44 3.70
C CYS A 267 -14.08 -23.99 4.01
N VAL A 268 -14.89 -23.36 3.13
CA VAL A 268 -15.48 -22.05 3.42
C VAL A 268 -16.52 -22.22 4.53
N GLU A 269 -16.36 -21.48 5.62
CA GLU A 269 -17.23 -21.55 6.79
C GLU A 269 -18.64 -21.06 6.46
N ASP A 270 -19.64 -21.71 7.07
CA ASP A 270 -21.06 -21.35 7.01
C ASP A 270 -21.65 -21.10 5.62
N VAL A 271 -21.11 -21.77 4.59
CA VAL A 271 -21.59 -21.61 3.21
C VAL A 271 -22.81 -22.49 2.90
N ASP A 272 -23.91 -21.84 2.57
CA ASP A 272 -25.13 -22.47 2.06
C ASP A 272 -25.45 -21.98 0.63
N LEU A 273 -26.64 -22.33 0.12
CA LEU A 273 -27.07 -21.91 -1.22
C LEU A 273 -27.24 -20.39 -1.32
N ASP A 274 -27.76 -19.74 -0.29
CA ASP A 274 -28.04 -18.31 -0.30
C ASP A 274 -26.73 -17.51 -0.26
N GLU A 275 -25.76 -17.94 0.56
CA GLU A 275 -24.41 -17.36 0.58
C GLU A 275 -23.67 -17.61 -0.73
N THR A 276 -23.81 -18.80 -1.33
CA THR A 276 -23.24 -19.09 -2.65
C THR A 276 -23.83 -18.17 -3.72
N GLU A 277 -25.14 -17.96 -3.73
CA GLU A 277 -25.82 -17.02 -4.62
C GLU A 277 -25.35 -15.58 -4.40
N CYS A 278 -25.14 -15.17 -3.15
CA CYS A 278 -24.61 -13.85 -2.79
C CYS A 278 -23.19 -13.64 -3.36
N ILE A 279 -22.28 -14.60 -3.15
CA ILE A 279 -20.91 -14.54 -3.68
C ILE A 279 -20.92 -14.46 -5.21
N LEU A 280 -21.72 -15.29 -5.88
CA LEU A 280 -21.86 -15.28 -7.35
C LEU A 280 -22.44 -13.95 -7.85
N SER A 281 -23.47 -13.42 -7.18
CA SER A 281 -24.09 -12.14 -7.52
C SER A 281 -23.09 -11.00 -7.45
N ASN A 282 -22.29 -10.94 -6.37
CA ASN A 282 -21.23 -9.95 -6.21
C ASN A 282 -20.16 -10.06 -7.31
N MET A 283 -19.78 -11.27 -7.71
CA MET A 283 -18.84 -11.45 -8.82
C MET A 283 -19.38 -11.04 -10.19
N ILE A 284 -20.69 -11.23 -10.41
CA ILE A 284 -21.36 -10.79 -11.63
C ILE A 284 -21.46 -9.27 -11.66
N ASN A 285 -21.91 -8.67 -10.55
CA ASN A 285 -22.00 -7.22 -10.39
C ASN A 285 -20.65 -6.53 -10.63
N ASP A 286 -19.58 -7.09 -10.09
CA ASP A 286 -18.22 -6.54 -10.22
C ASP A 286 -17.57 -6.88 -11.58
N GLY A 287 -18.30 -7.50 -12.51
CA GLY A 287 -17.80 -7.82 -13.86
C GLY A 287 -16.71 -8.90 -13.91
N ARG A 288 -16.47 -9.61 -12.80
CA ARG A 288 -15.49 -10.72 -12.71
C ARG A 288 -16.00 -12.00 -13.36
N ILE A 289 -17.33 -12.15 -13.39
CA ILE A 289 -18.06 -13.17 -14.13
C ILE A 289 -19.07 -12.44 -15.02
N LYS A 290 -19.13 -12.78 -16.31
CA LYS A 290 -20.17 -12.27 -17.21
C LYS A 290 -21.29 -13.28 -17.29
N GLY A 291 -22.49 -12.91 -16.85
CA GLY A 291 -23.63 -13.82 -16.83
C GLY A 291 -24.78 -13.27 -15.96
N TYR A 292 -25.73 -14.15 -15.65
CA TYR A 292 -26.81 -13.86 -14.70
C TYR A 292 -27.19 -15.13 -13.93
N ILE A 293 -27.87 -14.96 -12.79
CA ILE A 293 -28.43 -16.05 -12.00
C ILE A 293 -29.90 -16.24 -12.40
N SER A 294 -30.27 -17.47 -12.74
CA SER A 294 -31.65 -17.89 -12.94
C SER A 294 -32.17 -18.55 -11.66
N HIS A 295 -32.82 -17.77 -10.79
CA HIS A 295 -33.34 -18.27 -9.50
C HIS A 295 -34.38 -19.37 -9.69
N ALA A 296 -35.27 -19.24 -10.68
CA ALA A 296 -36.30 -20.23 -10.98
C ALA A 296 -35.73 -21.63 -11.30
N HIS A 297 -34.54 -21.67 -11.90
CA HIS A 297 -33.87 -22.91 -12.28
C HIS A 297 -32.65 -23.25 -11.41
N ARG A 298 -32.33 -22.41 -10.42
CA ARG A 298 -31.11 -22.51 -9.58
C ARG A 298 -29.83 -22.71 -10.39
N LYS A 299 -29.66 -21.92 -11.46
CA LYS A 299 -28.52 -21.99 -12.37
C LYS A 299 -27.85 -20.64 -12.57
N VAL A 300 -26.53 -20.65 -12.71
CA VAL A 300 -25.76 -19.52 -13.25
C VAL A 300 -25.64 -19.70 -14.76
N VAL A 301 -26.11 -18.71 -15.52
CA VAL A 301 -25.96 -18.68 -16.98
C VAL A 301 -24.82 -17.72 -17.32
N VAL A 302 -23.66 -18.29 -17.67
CA VAL A 302 -22.46 -17.49 -18.02
C VAL A 302 -22.44 -17.15 -19.52
N SER A 303 -21.80 -16.03 -19.86
CA SER A 303 -21.64 -15.56 -21.23
C SER A 303 -20.93 -16.59 -22.11
N LYS A 304 -21.35 -16.70 -23.37
CA LYS A 304 -20.64 -17.49 -24.38
C LYS A 304 -19.29 -16.89 -24.76
N LYS A 305 -19.17 -15.56 -24.66
CA LYS A 305 -17.94 -14.81 -24.95
C LYS A 305 -17.33 -14.31 -23.64
N ASP A 306 -16.10 -14.74 -23.38
CA ASP A 306 -15.31 -14.35 -22.21
C ASP A 306 -16.09 -14.40 -20.88
N PRO A 307 -16.63 -15.58 -20.46
CA PRO A 307 -17.41 -15.71 -19.23
C PRO A 307 -16.64 -15.26 -17.98
N PHE A 308 -15.31 -15.34 -18.03
CA PHE A 308 -14.40 -14.87 -16.98
C PHE A 308 -13.35 -13.94 -17.62
N PRO A 309 -13.61 -12.62 -17.71
CA PRO A 309 -12.72 -11.66 -18.36
C PRO A 309 -11.33 -11.61 -17.72
N PRO A 310 -10.27 -11.22 -18.44
CA PRO A 310 -8.94 -11.06 -17.87
C PRO A 310 -8.94 -10.15 -16.63
N LEU A 311 -8.23 -10.54 -15.57
CA LEU A 311 -8.19 -9.78 -14.32
C LEU A 311 -7.58 -8.37 -14.49
N THR A 312 -6.77 -8.18 -15.53
CA THR A 312 -6.18 -6.88 -15.87
C THR A 312 -7.15 -5.91 -16.55
N SER A 313 -8.32 -6.41 -16.96
CA SER A 313 -9.39 -5.64 -17.62
C SER A 313 -10.62 -5.41 -16.74
N CYS A 314 -10.61 -5.93 -15.52
CA CYS A 314 -11.65 -5.77 -14.51
C CYS A 314 -11.31 -4.63 -13.55
#